data_AF-A0A6A2ZUV2-F1
#
_entry.id   AF-A0A6A2ZUV2-F1
#
_cell.length_a   1.000
_cell.length_b   1.000
_cell.length_c   1.000
_cell.angle_alpha   90.00
_cell.angle_beta   90.00
_cell.angle_gamma   90.00
#
_symmetry.space_group_name_H-M   'P 1'
#
loop_
_entity.id
_entity.type
_entity.pdbx_description
1 polymer ?
#
loop_
_entity_poly.entity_id
_entity_poly.type
_entity_poly.pdbx_seq_one_letter_code
_entity_poly.pdbx_strand_id
1 'polypeptide(L)' 'MAASGAGLPMRSEVLQLYRSRLRVGRQFSDYNVREYSKRRTMDAFETTRT' A
#
# COMPACT_ATOMS: atom_id res chain seq x y z
N MET A 1 15.04 -20.87 -8.70
CA MET A 1 13.74 -20.70 -8.01
C MET A 1 12.78 -20.01 -8.96
N ALA A 2 11.60 -20.59 -9.15
CA ALA A 2 10.66 -20.22 -10.21
C ALA A 2 10.22 -18.75 -10.12
N ALA A 3 10.29 -18.04 -11.25
CA ALA A 3 9.52 -16.84 -11.44
C ALA A 3 8.03 -17.24 -11.46
N SER A 4 7.35 -16.98 -10.35
CA SER A 4 5.89 -17.10 -10.25
C SER A 4 5.26 -16.23 -11.34
N GLY A 5 4.52 -16.86 -12.25
CA GLY A 5 3.64 -16.16 -13.18
C GLY A 5 2.67 -15.32 -12.38
N ALA A 6 2.97 -14.02 -12.25
CA ALA A 6 2.13 -13.10 -11.52
C ALA A 6 0.90 -12.84 -12.38
N GLY A 7 -0.15 -13.63 -12.15
CA GLY A 7 -1.50 -13.23 -12.52
C GLY A 7 -1.78 -11.84 -11.94
N LEU A 8 -2.59 -11.05 -12.65
CA LEU A 8 -2.99 -9.73 -12.16
C LEU A 8 -3.53 -9.87 -10.73
N PRO A 9 -3.03 -9.09 -9.76
CA PRO A 9 -3.46 -9.21 -8.38
C PRO A 9 -4.96 -8.97 -8.30
N MET A 10 -5.65 -9.85 -7.57
CA MET A 10 -7.08 -9.69 -7.36
C MET A 10 -7.32 -8.40 -6.58
N ARG A 11 -8.46 -7.73 -6.85
CA ARG A 11 -8.81 -6.46 -6.18
C ARG A 11 -8.77 -6.56 -4.65
N SER A 12 -9.10 -7.73 -4.10
CA SER A 12 -9.01 -8.04 -2.67
C SER A 12 -7.58 -7.97 -2.14
N GLU A 13 -6.62 -8.54 -2.86
CA GLU A 13 -5.19 -8.56 -2.50
C GLU A 13 -4.61 -7.14 -2.49
N VAL A 14 -4.95 -6.33 -3.50
CA VAL A 14 -4.57 -4.92 -3.57
C VAL A 14 -5.11 -4.14 -2.37
N LEU A 15 -6.38 -4.36 -2.01
CA LEU A 15 -6.99 -3.72 -0.84
C LEU A 15 -6.38 -4.21 0.49
N GLN A 16 -6.02 -5.49 0.60
CA GLN A 16 -5.32 -6.01 1.77
C GLN A 16 -3.94 -5.37 1.92
N LEU A 17 -3.19 -5.26 0.83
CA LEU A 17 -1.89 -4.61 0.82
C LEU A 17 -1.99 -3.12 1.17
N TYR A 18 -2.97 -2.40 0.61
CA TYR A 18 -3.21 -0.99 0.93
C TYR A 18 -3.47 -0.80 2.44
N ARG A 19 -4.35 -1.63 3.02
CA ARG A 19 -4.65 -1.58 4.45
C ARG A 19 -3.45 -1.94 5.32
N SER A 20 -2.62 -2.91 4.91
CA SER A 20 -1.42 -3.28 5.67
C SER A 20 -0.41 -2.14 5.70
N ARG A 21 -0.23 -1.41 4.59
CA ARG A 21 0.63 -0.21 4.51
C ARG A 21 0.14 0.90 5.43
N LEU A 22 -1.16 1.20 5.41
CA LEU A 22 -1.73 2.19 6.34
C LEU A 22 -1.55 1.77 7.80
N ARG A 23 -1.68 0.48 8.12
CA ARG A 23 -1.50 -0.03 9.49
C ARG A 23 -0.08 0.18 9.99
N VAL A 24 0.92 -0.09 9.16
CA VAL A 24 2.34 0.17 9.48
C VAL A 24 2.59 1.67 9.64
N GLY A 25 2.05 2.50 8.74
CA GLY A 25 2.20 3.95 8.82
C GLY A 25 1.65 4.57 10.12
N ARG A 26 0.64 3.96 10.75
CA ARG A 26 0.10 4.42 12.04
C ARG A 26 1.02 4.13 13.22
N GLN A 27 2.03 3.28 13.06
CA GLN A 27 3.00 2.97 14.13
C GLN A 27 4.06 4.07 14.29
N PHE A 28 4.18 4.98 13.33
CA PHE A 28 5.06 6.14 13.47
C PHE A 28 4.52 7.12 14.51
N SER A 29 5.38 7.45 15.48
CA SER A 29 5.10 8.42 16.56
C SER A 29 5.01 9.85 16.03
N ASP A 30 5.97 10.22 15.17
CA ASP A 30 6.01 11.52 14.52
C ASP A 30 4.80 11.72 13.59
N TYR A 31 4.10 12.84 13.78
CA TYR A 31 2.91 13.17 13.01
C TYR A 31 3.20 13.35 11.52
N ASN A 32 4.28 14.05 11.18
CA ASN A 32 4.63 14.35 9.80
C ASN A 32 4.99 13.07 9.06
N VAL A 33 5.74 12.17 9.70
CA VAL A 33 6.08 10.86 9.13
C VAL A 33 4.82 10.00 8.95
N ARG A 34 3.90 9.99 9.93
CA ARG A 34 2.62 9.27 9.83
C ARG A 34 1.75 9.78 8.69
N GLU A 35 1.53 11.09 8.61
CA GLU A 35 0.70 11.70 7.57
C GLU A 35 1.37 11.66 6.19
N TYR A 36 2.70 11.78 6.12
CA TYR A 36 3.44 11.54 4.89
C TYR A 36 3.27 10.11 4.39
N SER A 37 3.46 9.12 5.27
CA SER A 37 3.31 7.70 4.93
C SER A 37 1.91 7.37 4.42
N LYS A 38 0.88 7.97 5.03
CA LYS A 38 -0.51 7.87 4.59
C LYS A 38 -0.72 8.45 3.20
N ARG A 39 -0.34 9.71 2.97
CA ARG A 39 -0.47 10.37 1.66
C ARG A 39 0.27 9.60 0.57
N ARG A 40 1.54 9.26 0.83
CA ARG A 40 2.37 8.50 -0.11
C ARG A 40 1.75 7.16 -0.49
N THR A 41 1.10 6.49 0.46
CA THR A 41 0.37 5.24 0.21
C THR A 41 -0.89 5.47 -0.62
N MET A 42 -1.63 6.56 -0.38
CA MET A 42 -2.79 6.91 -1.21
C MET A 42 -2.36 7.20 -2.66
N ASP A 43 -1.36 8.06 -2.83
CA ASP A 43 -0.85 8.47 -4.14
C ASP A 43 -0.35 7.25 -4.95
N ALA A 44 0.40 6.35 -4.30
CA ALA A 44 0.93 5.15 -4.96
C ALA A 44 -0.16 4.22 -5.52
N PHE A 45 -1.31 4.13 -4.84
CA PHE A 45 -2.42 3.25 -5.23
C PHE A 45 -3.45 3.97 -6.11
N GLU A 46 -3.44 5.30 -6.16
CA GLU A 46 -4.22 6.09 -7.13
C GLU A 46 -3.70 5.85 -8.55
N THR A 47 -2.38 5.80 -8.73
CA THR A 47 -1.76 5.42 -10.02
C THR A 47 -2.14 4.00 -10.47
N THR A 48 -2.50 3.11 -9.54
CA THR A 48 -2.92 1.72 -9.88
C THR A 48 -4.36 1.64 -10.42
N ARG A 49 -5.12 2.73 -10.38
CA ARG A 49 -6.52 2.77 -10.84
C ARG A 49 -6.66 3.14 -12.32
N THR A 50 -5.64 3.78 -12.89
CA THR A 50 -5.59 4.26 -14.28
C THR A 50 -4.76 3.29 -15.12
#